data_AF-A0AAW5R965-F1
#
_entry.id   AF-A0AAW5R965-F1
#
_cell.length_a   1.000
_cell.length_b   1.000
_cell.length_c   1.000
_cell.angle_alpha   90.00
_cell.angle_beta   90.00
_cell.angle_gamma   90.00
#
_symmetry.space_group_name_H-M   'P 1'
#
loop_
_entity.id
_entity.type
_entity.pdbx_description
1 polymer ?
#
loop_
_entity_poly.entity_id
_entity_poly.type
_entity_poly.pdbx_seq_one_letter_code
_entity_poly.pdbx_strand_id
1 'polypeptide(L)'
;MLNPNTMSSMQEQEARNKAFYLIKKYTSYSFLDQARNLYQQFLDAFERQLRNPPKEVLQHQYAEHLQKRHEGEYVHYLNKIVELENGLTLLRTTKHKREAYNSFCNVDFTDWLFDRYADENIIYEDPFYILLGLGISRSTDIFEPVNYKTDPLGRKVEHTGSIRLLLIALAYRNICMQSYLAGKVSEPFAYIDKNTIRKSQKWSYETIFFSKEWPPLRIYPESIPMCPPFNLNPIGQIATGEEVKVTGIYEPWLPNGKVGCPNYFLDGSRATDYQLEGTDEWVDVKWRLIWEDKRYLDGTIPEEEKAYIFDSENIDIKDTYTYASSPEKLSIRAGQVCPKSGYWFTVAQENSRQYFKQGEVLPEIKNQDWGEVYWQFDGEE
;
A
#
# COMPACT_ATOMS: atom_id res chain seq x y z
N MET A 1 -20.05 -8.87 5.76
CA MET A 1 -19.53 -8.79 4.37
C MET A 1 -20.51 -7.98 3.55
N LEU A 2 -19.99 -7.03 2.79
CA LEU A 2 -20.74 -6.20 1.86
C LEU A 2 -21.15 -7.06 0.65
N ASN A 3 -22.40 -7.52 0.59
CA ASN A 3 -22.94 -8.29 -0.54
C ASN A 3 -23.93 -7.41 -1.33
N PRO A 4 -23.68 -7.08 -2.61
CA PRO A 4 -24.59 -6.26 -3.43
C PRO A 4 -25.94 -6.93 -3.72
N ASN A 5 -26.15 -8.17 -3.28
CA ASN A 5 -27.46 -8.81 -3.27
C ASN A 5 -28.31 -8.47 -2.04
N THR A 6 -27.72 -7.87 -1.00
CA THR A 6 -28.43 -7.51 0.25
C THR A 6 -28.28 -6.05 0.65
N MET A 7 -27.54 -5.24 -0.12
CA MET A 7 -27.38 -3.80 0.15
C MET A 7 -28.61 -3.00 -0.23
N SER A 8 -28.93 -2.00 0.61
CA SER A 8 -29.77 -0.88 0.21
C SER A 8 -29.07 -0.02 -0.86
N SER A 9 -29.83 0.72 -1.65
CA SER A 9 -29.27 1.64 -2.67
C SER A 9 -28.31 2.68 -2.07
N MET A 10 -28.53 3.09 -0.82
CA MET A 10 -27.63 4.01 -0.12
C MET A 10 -26.27 3.36 0.19
N GLN A 11 -26.27 2.11 0.66
CA GLN A 11 -25.05 1.36 0.94
C GLN A 11 -24.27 1.03 -0.33
N GLU A 12 -24.97 0.72 -1.42
CA GLU A 12 -24.36 0.50 -2.72
C GLU A 12 -23.64 1.75 -3.23
N GLN A 13 -24.30 2.91 -3.16
CA GLN A 13 -23.69 4.18 -3.55
C GLN A 13 -22.50 4.54 -2.66
N GLU A 14 -22.58 4.31 -1.35
CA GLU A 14 -21.47 4.54 -0.42
C GLU A 14 -20.27 3.64 -0.74
N ALA A 15 -20.51 2.33 -0.94
CA ALA A 15 -19.47 1.37 -1.33
C ALA A 15 -18.80 1.78 -2.66
N ARG A 16 -19.61 2.22 -3.63
CA ARG A 16 -19.15 2.69 -4.93
C ARG A 16 -18.29 3.94 -4.84
N ASN A 17 -18.68 4.92 -4.01
CA ASN A 17 -17.88 6.12 -3.73
C ASN A 17 -16.53 5.76 -3.09
N LYS A 18 -16.55 4.90 -2.07
CA LYS A 18 -15.35 4.44 -1.36
C LYS A 18 -14.40 3.68 -2.29
N ALA A 19 -14.92 2.73 -3.07
CA ALA A 19 -14.10 1.93 -3.98
C ALA A 19 -13.47 2.79 -5.07
N PHE A 20 -14.25 3.69 -5.67
CA PHE A 20 -13.75 4.65 -6.66
C PHE A 20 -12.62 5.52 -6.11
N TYR A 21 -12.81 6.09 -4.90
CA TYR A 21 -11.77 6.87 -4.22
C TYR A 21 -10.50 6.06 -3.96
N LEU A 22 -10.63 4.84 -3.40
CA LEU A 22 -9.49 3.99 -3.11
C LEU A 22 -8.73 3.60 -4.37
N ILE A 23 -9.41 3.23 -5.44
CA ILE A 23 -8.76 2.85 -6.70
C ILE A 23 -8.01 4.04 -7.29
N LYS A 24 -8.58 5.25 -7.24
CA LYS A 24 -7.85 6.47 -7.65
C LYS A 24 -6.60 6.69 -6.80
N LYS A 25 -6.71 6.53 -5.48
CA LYS A 25 -5.59 6.62 -4.54
C LYS A 25 -4.52 5.56 -4.83
N TYR A 26 -4.88 4.28 -4.90
CA TYR A 26 -3.96 3.15 -5.13
C TYR A 26 -3.24 3.19 -6.47
N THR A 27 -3.79 3.94 -7.44
CA THR A 27 -3.20 4.15 -8.77
C THR A 27 -2.70 5.59 -8.94
N SER A 28 -2.38 6.28 -7.85
CA SER A 28 -1.88 7.66 -7.90
C SER A 28 -0.36 7.75 -7.83
N TYR A 29 0.18 8.84 -8.36
CA TYR A 29 1.58 9.22 -8.18
C TYR A 29 1.91 9.29 -6.70
N SER A 30 1.11 9.99 -5.89
CA SER A 30 1.39 10.18 -4.47
C SER A 30 1.45 8.83 -3.72
N PHE A 31 0.60 7.88 -4.07
CA PHE A 31 0.63 6.54 -3.46
C PHE A 31 1.88 5.75 -3.82
N LEU A 32 2.33 5.80 -5.08
CA LEU A 32 3.59 5.18 -5.49
C LEU A 32 4.80 5.90 -4.87
N ASP A 33 4.78 7.23 -4.78
CA ASP A 33 5.86 7.99 -4.15
C ASP A 33 5.97 7.73 -2.64
N GLN A 34 4.85 7.44 -1.95
CA GLN A 34 4.91 6.95 -0.57
C GLN A 34 5.62 5.59 -0.47
N ALA A 35 5.35 4.66 -1.40
CA ALA A 35 6.08 3.39 -1.43
C ALA A 35 7.59 3.62 -1.66
N ARG A 36 7.96 4.50 -2.61
CA ARG A 36 9.35 4.89 -2.85
C ARG A 36 9.98 5.53 -1.61
N ASN A 37 9.26 6.38 -0.88
CA ASN A 37 9.75 7.00 0.35
C ASN A 37 10.08 5.95 1.43
N LEU A 38 9.19 4.97 1.62
CA LEU A 38 9.43 3.88 2.56
C LEU A 38 10.66 3.03 2.17
N TYR A 39 10.84 2.74 0.88
CA TYR A 39 12.07 2.10 0.39
C TYR A 39 13.32 2.96 0.64
N GLN A 40 13.23 4.28 0.44
CA GLN A 40 14.32 5.21 0.72
C GLN A 40 14.69 5.21 2.21
N GLN A 41 13.71 5.20 3.11
CA GLN A 41 13.97 5.14 4.55
C GLN A 41 14.73 3.86 4.95
N PHE A 42 14.40 2.72 4.31
CA PHE A 42 15.19 1.50 4.46
C PHE A 42 16.63 1.69 3.96
N LEU A 43 16.80 2.28 2.78
CA LEU A 43 18.12 2.50 2.18
C LEU A 43 18.99 3.45 3.03
N ASP A 44 18.39 4.51 3.57
CA ASP A 44 19.06 5.44 4.47
C ASP A 44 19.49 4.75 5.77
N ALA A 45 18.65 3.87 6.33
CA ALA A 45 19.00 3.07 7.51
C ALA A 45 20.16 2.10 7.20
N PHE A 46 20.11 1.45 6.03
CA PHE A 46 21.17 0.59 5.54
C PHE A 46 22.49 1.36 5.42
N GLU A 47 22.49 2.52 4.78
CA GLU A 47 23.69 3.35 4.60
C GLU A 47 24.29 3.80 5.93
N ARG A 48 23.42 4.28 6.86
CA ARG A 48 23.87 4.70 8.20
C ARG A 48 24.58 3.58 8.93
N GLN A 49 24.05 2.36 8.84
CA GLN A 49 24.64 1.19 9.46
C GLN A 49 25.90 0.72 8.72
N LEU A 50 25.95 0.85 7.38
CA LEU A 50 27.15 0.54 6.60
C LEU A 50 28.31 1.48 6.95
N ARG A 51 28.01 2.77 7.18
CA ARG A 51 29.00 3.77 7.63
C ARG A 51 29.42 3.57 9.09
N ASN A 52 28.56 2.98 9.90
CA ASN A 52 28.80 2.70 11.32
C ASN A 52 28.45 1.24 11.64
N PRO A 53 29.26 0.26 11.18
CA PRO A 53 28.92 -1.15 11.34
C PRO A 53 28.78 -1.54 12.81
N PRO A 54 27.83 -2.42 13.13
CA PRO A 54 27.62 -2.87 14.51
C PRO A 54 28.80 -3.70 15.01
N LYS A 55 28.98 -3.72 16.33
CA LYS A 55 30.12 -4.41 16.97
C LYS A 55 30.18 -5.88 16.59
N GLU A 56 29.03 -6.51 16.48
CA GLU A 56 28.84 -7.92 16.11
C GLU A 56 29.38 -8.20 14.71
N VAL A 57 29.22 -7.27 13.76
CA VAL A 57 29.81 -7.37 12.41
C VAL A 57 31.31 -7.13 12.46
N LEU A 58 31.76 -6.09 13.19
CA LEU A 58 33.18 -5.73 13.30
C LEU A 58 34.02 -6.82 13.97
N GLN A 59 33.44 -7.55 14.93
CA GLN A 59 34.12 -8.62 15.68
C GLN A 59 33.95 -10.00 15.03
N HIS A 60 33.20 -10.09 13.93
CA HIS A 60 32.98 -11.35 13.23
C HIS A 60 34.28 -11.85 12.59
N GLN A 61 34.51 -13.16 12.59
CA GLN A 61 35.70 -13.79 11.99
C GLN A 61 35.86 -13.49 10.48
N TYR A 62 34.77 -13.08 9.82
CA TYR A 62 34.71 -12.70 8.40
C TYR A 62 34.33 -11.21 8.20
N ALA A 63 34.67 -10.32 9.13
CA ALA A 63 34.25 -8.91 9.10
C ALA A 63 34.52 -8.19 7.77
N GLU A 64 35.72 -8.33 7.19
CA GLU A 64 36.05 -7.70 5.90
C GLU A 64 35.18 -8.22 4.75
N HIS A 65 34.90 -9.52 4.73
CA HIS A 65 34.01 -10.12 3.73
C HIS A 65 32.57 -9.62 3.89
N LEU A 66 32.07 -9.56 5.14
CA LEU A 66 30.74 -9.04 5.43
C LEU A 66 30.60 -7.59 4.99
N GLN A 67 31.56 -6.73 5.33
CA GLN A 67 31.58 -5.33 4.91
C GLN A 67 31.48 -5.20 3.39
N LYS A 68 32.32 -5.92 2.64
CA LYS A 68 32.30 -5.88 1.18
C LYS A 68 30.99 -6.41 0.58
N ARG A 69 30.40 -7.43 1.21
CA ARG A 69 29.08 -7.95 0.80
C ARG A 69 28.00 -6.89 1.03
N HIS A 70 27.94 -6.29 2.21
CA HIS A 70 26.97 -5.23 2.53
C HIS A 70 27.10 -4.02 1.60
N GLU A 71 28.32 -3.64 1.21
CA GLU A 71 28.55 -2.60 0.18
C GLU A 71 27.95 -2.98 -1.18
N GLY A 72 28.13 -4.24 -1.62
CA GLY A 72 27.53 -4.73 -2.87
C GLY A 72 26.00 -4.76 -2.82
N GLU A 73 25.44 -5.18 -1.68
CA GLU A 73 23.99 -5.18 -1.42
C GLU A 73 23.41 -3.76 -1.41
N TYR A 74 24.13 -2.79 -0.83
CA TYR A 74 23.73 -1.39 -0.87
C TYR A 74 23.67 -0.85 -2.31
N VAL A 75 24.66 -1.17 -3.15
CA VAL A 75 24.65 -0.80 -4.57
C VAL A 75 23.48 -1.44 -5.32
N HIS A 76 23.15 -2.69 -5.02
CA HIS A 76 21.96 -3.37 -5.57
C HIS A 76 20.67 -2.61 -5.25
N TYR A 77 20.46 -2.23 -3.98
CA TYR A 77 19.27 -1.46 -3.58
C TYR A 77 19.26 -0.03 -4.13
N LEU A 78 20.42 0.61 -4.29
CA LEU A 78 20.53 1.92 -4.93
C LEU A 78 20.02 1.89 -6.38
N ASN A 79 20.41 0.88 -7.16
CA ASN A 79 19.95 0.73 -8.54
C ASN A 79 18.41 0.61 -8.61
N LYS A 80 17.80 -0.08 -7.63
CA LYS A 80 16.35 -0.24 -7.54
C LYS A 80 15.61 1.05 -7.24
N ILE A 81 16.16 1.91 -6.37
CA ILE A 81 15.57 3.24 -6.12
C ILE A 81 15.55 4.05 -7.41
N VAL A 82 16.62 4.01 -8.22
CA VAL A 82 16.66 4.68 -9.51
C VAL A 82 15.56 4.17 -10.45
N GLU A 83 15.30 2.86 -10.48
CA GLU A 83 14.21 2.29 -11.28
C GLU A 83 12.81 2.78 -10.81
N LEU A 84 12.59 2.90 -9.51
CA LEU A 84 11.35 3.48 -8.96
C LEU A 84 11.18 4.95 -9.37
N GLU A 85 12.24 5.75 -9.27
CA GLU A 85 12.24 7.17 -9.65
C GLU A 85 11.99 7.35 -11.15
N ASN A 86 12.54 6.47 -11.98
CA ASN A 86 12.26 6.43 -13.41
C ASN A 86 10.78 6.13 -13.66
N GLY A 87 10.19 5.15 -12.96
CA GLY A 87 8.77 4.84 -13.06
C GLY A 87 7.85 6.01 -12.69
N LEU A 88 8.17 6.74 -11.61
CA LEU A 88 7.45 7.95 -11.21
C LEU A 88 7.60 9.08 -12.24
N THR A 89 8.79 9.26 -12.80
CA THR A 89 9.06 10.24 -13.85
C THR A 89 8.28 9.92 -15.11
N LEU A 90 8.27 8.65 -15.52
CA LEU A 90 7.48 8.17 -16.66
C LEU A 90 6.00 8.44 -16.43
N LEU A 91 5.45 8.18 -15.24
CA LEU A 91 4.03 8.38 -14.94
C LEU A 91 3.58 9.83 -15.19
N ARG A 92 4.47 10.79 -15.01
CA ARG A 92 4.22 12.23 -15.21
C ARG A 92 4.49 12.73 -16.62
N THR A 93 5.16 11.95 -17.46
CA THR A 93 5.64 12.39 -18.77
C THR A 93 5.04 11.60 -19.93
N THR A 94 4.54 10.38 -19.67
CA THR A 94 3.93 9.52 -20.68
C THR A 94 2.41 9.62 -20.69
N LYS A 95 1.83 9.50 -21.89
CA LYS A 95 0.40 9.26 -22.07
C LYS A 95 0.03 7.78 -21.84
N HIS A 96 0.98 6.87 -22.06
CA HIS A 96 0.79 5.42 -21.98
C HIS A 96 1.26 4.91 -20.61
N LYS A 97 0.39 5.02 -19.60
CA LYS A 97 0.74 4.80 -18.18
C LYS A 97 1.27 3.40 -17.90
N ARG A 98 0.98 2.42 -18.76
CA ARG A 98 1.48 1.04 -18.61
C ARG A 98 2.98 0.95 -18.44
N GLU A 99 3.75 1.69 -19.23
CA GLU A 99 5.21 1.65 -19.15
C GLU A 99 5.69 2.14 -17.79
N ALA A 100 5.10 3.23 -17.29
CA ALA A 100 5.40 3.78 -15.97
C ALA A 100 5.09 2.79 -14.85
N TYR A 101 3.91 2.17 -14.86
CA TYR A 101 3.56 1.15 -13.86
C TYR A 101 4.45 -0.07 -13.94
N ASN A 102 4.77 -0.56 -15.14
CA ASN A 102 5.69 -1.69 -15.29
C ASN A 102 7.10 -1.34 -14.78
N SER A 103 7.59 -0.12 -15.06
CA SER A 103 8.90 0.33 -14.58
C SER A 103 8.93 0.41 -13.06
N PHE A 104 7.88 0.92 -12.40
CA PHE A 104 7.84 1.04 -10.95
C PHE A 104 7.54 -0.31 -10.27
N CYS A 105 6.46 -0.96 -10.69
CA CYS A 105 5.91 -2.12 -10.01
C CYS A 105 6.63 -3.42 -10.38
N ASN A 106 7.63 -3.45 -11.27
CA ASN A 106 8.47 -4.65 -11.43
C ASN A 106 9.70 -4.65 -10.54
N VAL A 107 9.97 -3.55 -9.83
CA VAL A 107 11.07 -3.48 -8.87
C VAL A 107 10.69 -4.25 -7.61
N ASP A 108 11.51 -5.24 -7.25
CA ASP A 108 11.31 -6.07 -6.06
C ASP A 108 12.49 -5.90 -5.10
N PHE A 109 12.30 -5.23 -3.97
CA PHE A 109 13.33 -5.05 -2.94
C PHE A 109 13.56 -6.27 -2.04
N THR A 110 12.74 -7.32 -2.17
CA THR A 110 12.78 -8.49 -1.29
C THR A 110 13.66 -9.64 -1.81
N ASP A 111 14.07 -9.59 -3.07
CA ASP A 111 14.84 -10.64 -3.75
C ASP A 111 16.12 -11.08 -3.01
N TRP A 112 16.88 -10.15 -2.45
CA TRP A 112 18.12 -10.43 -1.73
C TRP A 112 17.93 -10.60 -0.21
N LEU A 113 16.70 -10.41 0.28
CA LEU A 113 16.35 -10.57 1.69
C LEU A 113 15.70 -11.92 2.01
N PHE A 114 14.94 -12.49 1.07
CA PHE A 114 14.06 -13.64 1.36
C PHE A 114 14.13 -14.79 0.35
N ASP A 115 14.80 -14.62 -0.79
CA ASP A 115 14.93 -15.66 -1.81
C ASP A 115 16.31 -16.36 -1.75
N ARG A 116 16.69 -17.08 -2.81
CA ARG A 116 17.93 -17.87 -2.92
C ARG A 116 19.18 -17.13 -2.47
N TYR A 117 19.33 -15.85 -2.83
CA TYR A 117 20.49 -15.07 -2.41
C TYR A 117 20.59 -14.99 -0.88
N ALA A 118 19.45 -14.85 -0.20
CA ALA A 118 19.40 -14.76 1.25
C ALA A 118 19.79 -16.08 1.93
N ASP A 119 19.36 -17.21 1.36
CA ASP A 119 19.74 -18.55 1.82
C ASP A 119 21.25 -18.82 1.61
N GLU A 120 21.78 -18.49 0.43
CA GLU A 120 23.20 -18.69 0.09
C GLU A 120 24.14 -17.84 0.96
N ASN A 121 23.69 -16.66 1.39
CA ASN A 121 24.46 -15.75 2.22
C ASN A 121 24.07 -15.77 3.71
N ILE A 122 23.14 -16.64 4.11
CA ILE A 122 22.68 -16.82 5.49
C ILE A 122 22.24 -15.48 6.11
N ILE A 123 21.47 -14.68 5.34
CA ILE A 123 21.04 -13.33 5.73
C ILE A 123 20.23 -13.33 7.03
N TYR A 124 19.47 -14.40 7.29
CA TYR A 124 18.66 -14.55 8.49
C TYR A 124 19.47 -14.67 9.80
N GLU A 125 20.79 -14.90 9.73
CA GLU A 125 21.71 -14.86 10.87
C GLU A 125 22.66 -13.66 10.85
N ASP A 126 22.57 -12.81 9.83
CA ASP A 126 23.46 -11.66 9.67
C ASP A 126 23.13 -10.56 10.70
N PRO A 127 24.07 -10.23 11.63
CA PRO A 127 23.83 -9.21 12.65
C PRO A 127 23.50 -7.85 12.05
N PHE A 128 23.97 -7.55 10.83
CA PHE A 128 23.63 -6.33 10.12
C PHE A 128 22.12 -6.26 9.85
N TYR A 129 21.54 -7.28 9.22
CA TYR A 129 20.12 -7.28 8.88
C TYR A 129 19.22 -7.46 10.11
N ILE A 130 19.65 -8.22 11.11
CA ILE A 130 18.93 -8.36 12.37
C ILE A 130 18.75 -6.99 13.05
N LEU A 131 19.78 -6.15 13.04
CA LEU A 131 19.71 -4.80 13.61
C LEU A 131 18.86 -3.83 12.78
N LEU A 132 18.78 -4.02 11.46
CA LEU A 132 17.79 -3.34 10.60
C LEU A 132 16.34 -3.82 10.87
N GLY A 133 16.18 -4.87 11.68
CA GLY A 133 14.91 -5.38 12.15
C GLY A 133 14.44 -6.66 11.46
N LEU A 134 15.32 -7.43 10.82
CA LEU A 134 14.99 -8.72 10.24
C LEU A 134 14.57 -9.72 11.34
N GLY A 135 13.33 -10.19 11.30
CA GLY A 135 12.84 -11.33 12.08
C GLY A 135 13.10 -12.66 11.37
N ILE A 136 12.67 -13.76 11.98
CA ILE A 136 12.88 -15.12 11.43
C ILE A 136 11.81 -15.58 10.44
N SER A 137 10.75 -14.79 10.22
CA SER A 137 9.76 -15.10 9.19
C SER A 137 10.40 -15.09 7.80
N ARG A 138 9.97 -16.04 6.94
CA ARG A 138 10.31 -16.05 5.51
C ARG A 138 9.25 -15.37 4.65
N SER A 139 8.12 -14.99 5.24
CA SER A 139 7.05 -14.33 4.52
C SER A 139 7.40 -12.88 4.23
N THR A 140 7.18 -12.46 2.99
CA THR A 140 7.22 -11.07 2.57
C THR A 140 5.86 -10.37 2.77
N ASP A 141 4.82 -11.12 3.13
CA ASP A 141 3.51 -10.59 3.43
C ASP A 141 3.39 -10.26 4.93
N ILE A 142 3.34 -8.97 5.24
CA ILE A 142 3.18 -8.48 6.62
C ILE A 142 1.84 -8.88 7.24
N PHE A 143 0.84 -9.22 6.44
CA PHE A 143 -0.47 -9.68 6.90
C PHE A 143 -0.53 -11.20 7.07
N GLU A 144 0.53 -11.93 6.68
CA GLU A 144 0.55 -13.37 6.87
C GLU A 144 0.58 -13.70 8.37
N PRO A 145 -0.34 -14.54 8.85
CA PRO A 145 -0.38 -14.91 10.25
C PRO A 145 0.89 -15.63 10.70
N VAL A 146 1.64 -14.95 11.55
CA VAL A 146 2.81 -15.56 12.17
C VAL A 146 2.40 -16.71 13.12
N ASN A 147 2.99 -17.88 12.92
CA ASN A 147 2.82 -19.05 13.78
C ASN A 147 3.92 -19.09 14.87
N TYR A 148 3.65 -18.51 16.03
CA TYR A 148 4.60 -18.48 17.15
C TYR A 148 4.92 -19.85 17.77
N LYS A 149 4.20 -20.93 17.38
CA LYS A 149 4.48 -22.27 17.91
C LYS A 149 5.71 -22.92 17.28
N THR A 150 6.27 -22.36 16.20
CA THR A 150 7.37 -22.99 15.45
C THR A 150 8.77 -22.55 15.86
N ASP A 151 8.94 -21.60 16.80
CA ASP A 151 10.27 -21.23 17.28
C ASP A 151 10.50 -21.56 18.78
N PRO A 152 11.10 -22.71 19.10
CA PRO A 152 11.41 -23.11 20.47
C PRO A 152 12.52 -22.25 21.12
N LEU A 153 13.14 -21.33 20.38
CA LEU A 153 14.26 -20.48 20.84
C LEU A 153 13.83 -19.06 21.22
N GLY A 154 12.55 -18.70 21.08
CA GLY A 154 12.04 -17.38 21.47
C GLY A 154 12.62 -16.21 20.66
N ARG A 155 13.10 -16.45 19.43
CA ARG A 155 13.59 -15.40 18.53
C ARG A 155 12.43 -14.57 18.02
N LYS A 156 12.75 -13.35 17.61
CA LYS A 156 11.76 -12.40 17.09
C LYS A 156 11.20 -12.93 15.77
N VAL A 157 9.91 -13.28 15.78
CA VAL A 157 9.28 -13.89 14.60
C VAL A 157 8.95 -12.85 13.54
N GLU A 158 8.56 -11.64 13.94
CA GLU A 158 8.16 -10.55 13.05
C GLU A 158 9.31 -9.63 12.65
N HIS A 159 9.23 -9.11 11.43
CA HIS A 159 10.08 -8.03 10.95
C HIS A 159 9.70 -6.71 11.59
N THR A 160 10.69 -5.88 11.89
CA THR A 160 10.54 -4.56 12.53
C THR A 160 11.49 -3.54 11.91
N GLY A 161 11.51 -2.33 12.44
CA GLY A 161 12.44 -1.29 12.00
C GLY A 161 12.35 -1.02 10.50
N SER A 162 13.48 -0.79 9.87
CA SER A 162 13.57 -0.51 8.44
C SER A 162 13.16 -1.69 7.55
N ILE A 163 13.34 -2.95 8.00
CA ILE A 163 12.87 -4.11 7.23
C ILE A 163 11.34 -4.11 7.16
N ARG A 164 10.64 -3.74 8.24
CA ARG A 164 9.19 -3.60 8.20
C ARG A 164 8.73 -2.48 7.26
N LEU A 165 9.43 -1.35 7.20
CA LEU A 165 9.11 -0.27 6.25
C LEU A 165 9.20 -0.75 4.80
N LEU A 166 10.24 -1.55 4.48
CA LEU A 166 10.42 -2.17 3.17
C LEU A 166 9.25 -3.10 2.82
N LEU A 167 8.77 -3.91 3.76
CA LEU A 167 7.63 -4.80 3.51
C LEU A 167 6.30 -4.03 3.39
N ILE A 168 6.13 -2.92 4.10
CA ILE A 168 4.99 -2.01 3.87
C ILE A 168 5.06 -1.42 2.46
N ALA A 169 6.24 -0.98 2.00
CA ALA A 169 6.41 -0.49 0.64
C ALA A 169 6.03 -1.55 -0.41
N LEU A 170 6.40 -2.81 -0.16
CA LEU A 170 5.97 -3.95 -0.99
C LEU A 170 4.44 -4.11 -0.98
N ALA A 171 3.79 -3.95 0.18
CA ALA A 171 2.32 -3.98 0.26
C ALA A 171 1.67 -2.86 -0.57
N TYR A 172 2.18 -1.62 -0.52
CA TYR A 172 1.72 -0.53 -1.40
C TYR A 172 1.85 -0.94 -2.88
N ARG A 173 3.03 -1.39 -3.30
CA ARG A 173 3.27 -1.88 -4.66
C ARG A 173 2.25 -2.94 -5.06
N ASN A 174 2.02 -3.94 -4.21
CA ASN A 174 1.09 -5.05 -4.48
C ASN A 174 -0.37 -4.57 -4.60
N ILE A 175 -0.80 -3.60 -3.77
CA ILE A 175 -2.13 -2.98 -3.86
C ILE A 175 -2.29 -2.21 -5.18
N CYS A 176 -1.25 -1.49 -5.60
CA CYS A 176 -1.26 -0.81 -6.91
C CYS A 176 -1.38 -1.84 -8.05
N MET A 177 -0.54 -2.88 -8.01
CA MET A 177 -0.55 -3.98 -8.98
C MET A 177 -1.92 -4.66 -9.06
N GLN A 178 -2.55 -4.97 -7.93
CA GLN A 178 -3.90 -5.52 -7.87
C GLN A 178 -4.93 -4.62 -8.57
N SER A 179 -4.74 -3.30 -8.49
CA SER A 179 -5.65 -2.34 -9.12
C SER A 179 -5.57 -2.40 -10.65
N TYR A 180 -4.39 -2.54 -11.25
CA TYR A 180 -4.21 -2.40 -12.70
C TYR A 180 -3.93 -3.71 -13.46
N LEU A 181 -3.32 -4.72 -12.85
CA LEU A 181 -2.91 -5.96 -13.54
C LEU A 181 -4.11 -6.69 -14.12
N ALA A 182 -3.93 -7.26 -15.31
CA ALA A 182 -4.92 -8.07 -15.98
C ALA A 182 -4.38 -9.51 -16.13
N GLY A 183 -5.01 -10.48 -15.47
CA GLY A 183 -4.73 -11.90 -15.66
C GLY A 183 -4.66 -12.72 -14.38
N LYS A 184 -4.49 -14.05 -14.55
CA LYS A 184 -4.26 -15.00 -13.46
C LYS A 184 -2.89 -14.74 -12.84
N VAL A 185 -2.85 -13.90 -11.83
CA VAL A 185 -1.65 -13.75 -11.00
C VAL A 185 -1.46 -15.05 -10.22
N SER A 186 -0.22 -15.49 -10.06
CA SER A 186 0.10 -16.66 -9.23
C SER A 186 -0.26 -16.40 -7.77
N GLU A 187 -0.15 -15.15 -7.28
CA GLU A 187 -0.47 -14.79 -5.89
C GLU A 187 -1.01 -13.35 -5.75
N PRO A 188 -2.33 -13.19 -5.60
CA PRO A 188 -2.88 -12.13 -4.77
C PRO A 188 -3.87 -12.76 -3.79
N PHE A 189 -3.44 -12.86 -2.55
CA PHE A 189 -4.26 -13.32 -1.43
C PHE A 189 -4.70 -12.10 -0.62
N ALA A 190 -5.99 -12.02 -0.31
CA ALA A 190 -6.47 -11.23 0.81
C ALA A 190 -6.63 -12.19 1.99
N TYR A 191 -5.86 -11.98 3.05
CA TYR A 191 -6.03 -12.68 4.32
C TYR A 191 -7.25 -12.08 5.05
N ILE A 192 -8.19 -12.96 5.36
CA ILE A 192 -9.43 -12.64 6.08
C ILE A 192 -9.17 -12.60 7.58
N ASP A 193 -8.44 -13.63 8.02
CA ASP A 193 -7.96 -13.98 9.34
C ASP A 193 -6.96 -15.12 9.14
N LYS A 194 -6.49 -15.74 10.24
CA LYS A 194 -5.51 -16.82 10.17
C LYS A 194 -5.92 -18.06 9.36
N ASN A 195 -7.21 -18.19 9.02
CA ASN A 195 -7.80 -19.42 8.51
C ASN A 195 -8.55 -19.25 7.19
N THR A 196 -8.78 -18.03 6.70
CA THR A 196 -9.55 -17.83 5.47
C THR A 196 -8.76 -17.01 4.45
N ILE A 197 -8.62 -17.57 3.26
CA ILE A 197 -7.87 -16.99 2.15
C ILE A 197 -8.86 -16.79 0.99
N ARG A 198 -9.03 -15.54 0.54
CA ARG A 198 -9.76 -15.24 -0.70
C ARG A 198 -8.78 -14.89 -1.81
N LYS A 199 -8.83 -15.68 -2.88
CA LYS A 199 -8.09 -15.38 -4.11
C LYS A 199 -8.90 -14.37 -4.90
N SER A 200 -8.27 -13.28 -5.33
CA SER A 200 -8.90 -12.34 -6.25
C SER A 200 -7.89 -11.71 -7.18
N GLN A 201 -8.23 -11.58 -8.46
CA GLN A 201 -7.40 -10.97 -9.50
C GLN A 201 -7.65 -9.46 -9.67
N LYS A 202 -8.84 -9.01 -9.28
CA LYS A 202 -9.34 -7.64 -9.42
C LYS A 202 -10.14 -7.27 -8.19
N TRP A 203 -10.43 -5.99 -7.99
CA TRP A 203 -11.28 -5.55 -6.88
C TRP A 203 -12.71 -6.01 -7.09
N SER A 204 -13.24 -6.65 -6.06
CA SER A 204 -14.65 -6.83 -5.77
C SER A 204 -14.98 -6.01 -4.52
N TYR A 205 -16.26 -5.73 -4.25
CA TYR A 205 -16.63 -5.02 -3.03
C TYR A 205 -16.29 -5.84 -1.79
N GLU A 206 -16.39 -7.16 -1.89
CA GLU A 206 -15.88 -8.12 -0.92
C GLU A 206 -14.39 -7.83 -0.71
N THR A 207 -13.52 -7.98 -1.71
CA THR A 207 -12.05 -7.96 -1.55
C THR A 207 -11.48 -6.59 -1.16
N ILE A 208 -12.04 -5.49 -1.67
CA ILE A 208 -11.56 -4.14 -1.33
C ILE A 208 -12.01 -3.70 0.08
N PHE A 209 -13.09 -4.28 0.62
CA PHE A 209 -13.61 -3.97 1.95
C PHE A 209 -13.57 -5.15 2.94
N PHE A 210 -12.85 -6.22 2.58
CA PHE A 210 -13.10 -7.54 3.16
C PHE A 210 -12.76 -7.64 4.65
N SER A 211 -11.48 -7.53 4.95
CA SER A 211 -10.96 -7.54 6.32
C SER A 211 -10.78 -6.10 6.76
N LYS A 212 -10.58 -5.84 8.06
CA LYS A 212 -10.21 -4.49 8.53
C LYS A 212 -8.75 -4.16 8.20
N GLU A 213 -7.93 -5.18 8.02
CA GLU A 213 -6.47 -5.10 7.88
C GLU A 213 -6.04 -4.96 6.41
N TRP A 214 -6.81 -5.55 5.48
CA TRP A 214 -6.48 -5.61 4.06
C TRP A 214 -7.63 -5.12 3.14
N PRO A 215 -7.33 -4.36 2.06
CA PRO A 215 -6.07 -3.67 1.84
C PRO A 215 -5.83 -2.63 2.94
N PRO A 216 -4.58 -2.47 3.42
CA PRO A 216 -4.26 -1.40 4.36
C PRO A 216 -4.54 -0.02 3.73
N LEU A 217 -4.63 1.01 4.57
CA LEU A 217 -4.76 2.43 4.16
C LEU A 217 -6.11 2.82 3.57
N ARG A 218 -7.18 2.16 3.99
CA ARG A 218 -8.56 2.60 3.72
C ARG A 218 -8.98 3.74 4.63
N ILE A 219 -8.20 4.82 4.57
CA ILE A 219 -8.50 6.06 5.25
C ILE A 219 -9.06 7.03 4.21
N TYR A 220 -10.21 7.58 4.55
CA TYR A 220 -11.01 8.45 3.71
C TYR A 220 -11.00 9.86 4.27
N PRO A 221 -11.09 10.89 3.40
CA PRO A 221 -11.38 12.24 3.84
C PRO A 221 -12.80 12.32 4.44
N GLU A 222 -13.11 13.43 5.11
CA GLU A 222 -14.39 13.69 5.78
C GLU A 222 -15.52 13.74 4.73
N SER A 223 -15.21 14.32 3.57
CA SER A 223 -16.06 14.28 2.39
C SER A 223 -15.40 13.45 1.29
N ILE A 224 -16.00 12.28 1.00
CA ILE A 224 -15.54 11.42 -0.09
C ILE A 224 -16.14 11.91 -1.41
N PRO A 225 -15.32 12.13 -2.45
CA PRO A 225 -15.83 12.47 -3.78
C PRO A 225 -16.83 11.44 -4.28
N MET A 226 -17.93 11.90 -4.87
CA MET A 226 -18.93 11.01 -5.44
C MET A 226 -18.35 10.27 -6.66
N CYS A 227 -18.55 8.96 -6.71
CA CYS A 227 -18.24 8.17 -7.90
C CYS A 227 -19.13 8.65 -9.06
N PRO A 228 -18.57 8.86 -10.28
CA PRO A 228 -19.34 9.23 -11.46
C PRO A 228 -20.57 8.32 -11.64
N PRO A 229 -21.70 8.81 -12.16
CA PRO A 229 -22.89 7.98 -12.34
C PRO A 229 -22.60 6.78 -13.25
N PHE A 230 -23.44 5.75 -13.17
CA PHE A 230 -23.32 4.58 -14.05
C PHE A 230 -23.28 5.02 -15.52
N ASN A 231 -22.35 4.47 -16.28
CA ASN A 231 -22.33 4.67 -17.72
C ASN A 231 -23.42 3.79 -18.38
N LEU A 232 -24.61 4.36 -18.55
CA LEU A 232 -25.74 3.66 -19.19
C LEU A 232 -25.54 3.47 -20.70
N ASN A 233 -24.59 4.19 -21.31
CA ASN A 233 -24.32 4.11 -22.74
C ASN A 233 -23.34 2.95 -23.04
N PRO A 234 -23.74 1.93 -23.83
CA PRO A 234 -22.86 0.82 -24.17
C PRO A 234 -21.80 1.18 -25.23
N ILE A 235 -21.82 2.38 -25.82
CA ILE A 235 -20.81 2.79 -26.81
C ILE A 235 -19.42 2.77 -26.16
N GLY A 236 -18.51 2.00 -26.75
CA GLY A 236 -17.14 1.85 -26.25
C GLY A 236 -17.02 0.91 -25.04
N GLN A 237 -18.06 0.13 -24.71
CA GLN A 237 -17.92 -0.96 -23.76
C GLN A 237 -16.88 -1.98 -24.23
N ILE A 238 -16.18 -2.60 -23.28
CA ILE A 238 -15.18 -3.63 -23.55
C ILE A 238 -15.66 -4.96 -22.95
N ALA A 239 -15.63 -6.04 -23.72
CA ALA A 239 -15.93 -7.37 -23.23
C ALA A 239 -14.72 -7.97 -22.51
N THR A 240 -14.97 -8.93 -21.62
CA THR A 240 -13.91 -9.81 -21.10
C THR A 240 -13.05 -10.36 -22.25
N GLY A 241 -11.73 -10.27 -22.10
CA GLY A 241 -10.74 -10.66 -23.10
C GLY A 241 -10.44 -9.60 -24.17
N GLU A 242 -11.27 -8.57 -24.37
CA GLU A 242 -11.02 -7.50 -25.34
C GLU A 242 -9.94 -6.53 -24.86
N GLU A 243 -9.27 -5.89 -25.80
CA GLU A 243 -8.21 -4.92 -25.51
C GLU A 243 -8.80 -3.58 -25.06
N VAL A 244 -8.34 -3.09 -23.91
CA VAL A 244 -8.67 -1.79 -23.34
C VAL A 244 -8.01 -0.69 -24.16
N LYS A 245 -8.80 0.29 -24.60
CA LYS A 245 -8.32 1.40 -25.45
C LYS A 245 -8.05 2.69 -24.69
N VAL A 246 -8.60 2.83 -23.49
CA VAL A 246 -8.50 4.04 -22.67
C VAL A 246 -8.10 3.65 -21.26
N THR A 247 -7.05 4.27 -20.73
CA THR A 247 -6.66 4.09 -19.33
C THR A 247 -7.68 4.78 -18.42
N GLY A 248 -8.19 4.07 -17.41
CA GLY A 248 -9.20 4.62 -16.53
C GLY A 248 -9.85 3.59 -15.62
N ILE A 249 -10.90 4.05 -14.93
CA ILE A 249 -11.73 3.20 -14.06
C ILE A 249 -12.98 2.79 -14.82
N TYR A 250 -13.21 1.49 -14.85
CA TYR A 250 -14.34 0.84 -15.50
C TYR A 250 -15.19 0.12 -14.48
N GLU A 251 -16.47 0.00 -14.78
CA GLU A 251 -17.42 -0.78 -13.98
C GLU A 251 -17.91 -2.02 -14.73
N PRO A 252 -18.00 -3.18 -14.05
CA PRO A 252 -18.46 -4.41 -14.65
C PRO A 252 -19.99 -4.46 -14.63
N TRP A 253 -20.58 -4.64 -15.80
CA TRP A 253 -22.01 -4.85 -15.99
C TRP A 253 -22.29 -6.34 -16.03
N LEU A 254 -23.04 -6.81 -15.04
CA LEU A 254 -23.40 -8.20 -14.83
C LEU A 254 -24.60 -8.58 -15.71
N PRO A 255 -24.76 -9.87 -16.08
CA PRO A 255 -25.87 -10.33 -16.92
C PRO A 255 -27.28 -10.03 -16.39
N ASN A 256 -27.43 -9.84 -15.08
CA ASN A 256 -28.69 -9.50 -14.42
C ASN A 256 -28.98 -7.99 -14.36
N GLY A 257 -28.16 -7.16 -15.03
CA GLY A 257 -28.29 -5.71 -15.05
C GLY A 257 -27.71 -4.99 -13.83
N LYS A 258 -27.12 -5.72 -12.87
CA LYS A 258 -26.38 -5.12 -11.75
C LYS A 258 -24.99 -4.67 -12.19
N VAL A 259 -24.40 -3.79 -11.38
CA VAL A 259 -23.02 -3.31 -11.54
C VAL A 259 -22.18 -3.79 -10.36
N GLY A 260 -20.98 -4.27 -10.63
CA GLY A 260 -20.03 -4.70 -9.60
C GLY A 260 -19.06 -3.59 -9.18
N CYS A 261 -18.00 -3.98 -8.46
CA CYS A 261 -16.96 -3.08 -8.00
C CYS A 261 -16.16 -2.50 -9.19
N PRO A 262 -15.94 -1.18 -9.24
CA PRO A 262 -15.09 -0.56 -10.26
C PRO A 262 -13.67 -1.13 -10.23
N ASN A 263 -12.97 -1.09 -11.36
CA ASN A 263 -11.57 -1.50 -11.48
C ASN A 263 -10.79 -0.60 -12.41
N TYR A 264 -9.48 -0.48 -12.16
CA TYR A 264 -8.59 0.29 -13.03
C TYR A 264 -8.04 -0.58 -14.14
N PHE A 265 -8.06 -0.06 -15.36
CA PHE A 265 -7.48 -0.70 -16.52
C PHE A 265 -6.52 0.25 -17.23
N LEU A 266 -5.44 -0.33 -17.74
CA LEU A 266 -4.47 0.36 -18.58
C LEU A 266 -4.78 0.13 -20.05
N ASP A 267 -4.51 1.12 -20.88
CA ASP A 267 -4.55 0.98 -22.32
C ASP A 267 -3.60 -0.14 -22.81
N GLY A 268 -4.07 -0.90 -23.79
CA GLY A 268 -3.42 -2.10 -24.30
C GLY A 268 -3.55 -3.33 -23.40
N SER A 269 -4.20 -3.25 -22.23
CA SER A 269 -4.50 -4.44 -21.39
C SER A 269 -5.68 -5.20 -21.94
N ARG A 270 -5.88 -6.44 -21.47
CA ARG A 270 -7.10 -7.19 -21.76
C ARG A 270 -8.05 -7.04 -20.58
N ALA A 271 -9.31 -6.77 -20.84
CA ALA A 271 -10.33 -6.75 -19.80
C ALA A 271 -10.43 -8.15 -19.17
N THR A 272 -10.50 -8.24 -17.84
CA THR A 272 -10.61 -9.51 -17.12
C THR A 272 -12.08 -9.93 -17.00
N ASP A 273 -12.29 -11.18 -16.63
CA ASP A 273 -13.53 -11.64 -16.00
C ASP A 273 -13.71 -10.93 -14.64
N TYR A 274 -14.91 -11.06 -14.05
CA TYR A 274 -15.25 -10.50 -12.75
C TYR A 274 -15.59 -11.62 -11.76
N GLN A 275 -15.01 -11.56 -10.57
CA GLN A 275 -15.35 -12.47 -9.47
C GLN A 275 -16.61 -12.00 -8.76
N LEU A 276 -17.62 -12.87 -8.70
CA LEU A 276 -18.87 -12.56 -8.01
C LEU A 276 -18.67 -12.49 -6.49
N GLU A 277 -19.40 -11.57 -5.87
CA GLU A 277 -19.31 -11.31 -4.43
C GLU A 277 -19.81 -12.48 -3.60
N GLY A 278 -19.01 -12.90 -2.63
CA GLY A 278 -19.27 -14.02 -1.73
C GLY A 278 -18.95 -15.38 -2.35
N THR A 279 -18.43 -15.45 -3.58
CA THR A 279 -18.19 -16.71 -4.29
C THR A 279 -16.78 -16.76 -4.89
N ASP A 280 -16.37 -17.95 -5.32
CA ASP A 280 -15.16 -18.14 -6.13
C ASP A 280 -15.49 -18.24 -7.64
N GLU A 281 -16.71 -17.82 -8.02
CA GLU A 281 -17.19 -17.87 -9.41
C GLU A 281 -16.71 -16.64 -10.20
N TRP A 282 -16.19 -16.91 -11.39
CA TRP A 282 -15.73 -15.91 -12.35
C TRP A 282 -16.69 -15.88 -13.53
N VAL A 283 -17.15 -14.68 -13.88
CA VAL A 283 -18.08 -14.48 -14.99
C VAL A 283 -17.54 -13.49 -16.01
N ASP A 284 -17.82 -13.77 -17.28
CA ASP A 284 -17.59 -12.80 -18.35
C ASP A 284 -18.55 -11.63 -18.20
N VAL A 285 -18.00 -10.42 -18.18
CA VAL A 285 -18.76 -9.17 -18.05
C VAL A 285 -18.46 -8.20 -19.18
N LYS A 286 -19.31 -7.19 -19.31
CA LYS A 286 -19.01 -5.99 -20.09
C LYS A 286 -18.54 -4.89 -19.14
N TRP A 287 -17.36 -4.35 -19.39
CA TRP A 287 -16.85 -3.22 -18.63
C TRP A 287 -17.21 -1.92 -19.33
N ARG A 288 -17.64 -0.93 -18.56
CA ARG A 288 -17.95 0.42 -19.07
C ARG A 288 -17.14 1.47 -18.33
N LEU A 289 -16.49 2.34 -19.09
CA LEU A 289 -15.68 3.42 -18.56
C LEU A 289 -16.55 4.39 -17.77
N ILE A 290 -16.16 4.68 -16.53
CA ILE A 290 -16.80 5.71 -15.69
C ILE A 290 -15.87 6.90 -15.42
N TRP A 291 -14.57 6.71 -15.58
CA TRP A 291 -13.60 7.78 -15.39
C TRP A 291 -12.33 7.53 -16.22
N GLU A 292 -12.01 8.47 -17.10
CA GLU A 292 -10.77 8.47 -17.89
C GLU A 292 -9.62 9.07 -17.08
N ASP A 293 -8.49 8.36 -16.98
CA ASP A 293 -7.34 8.84 -16.22
C ASP A 293 -6.48 9.81 -17.03
N LYS A 294 -6.82 11.09 -16.94
CA LYS A 294 -6.05 12.19 -17.54
C LYS A 294 -5.02 12.82 -16.62
N ARG A 295 -4.80 12.26 -15.41
CA ARG A 295 -3.86 12.83 -14.45
C ARG A 295 -2.46 12.88 -15.04
N TYR A 296 -1.72 13.93 -14.69
CA TYR A 296 -0.32 14.19 -15.04
C TYR A 296 -0.02 14.56 -16.49
N LEU A 297 -1.03 14.61 -17.38
CA LEU A 297 -0.82 15.02 -18.79
C LEU A 297 -0.35 16.47 -18.93
N ASP A 298 -0.62 17.32 -17.93
CA ASP A 298 -0.14 18.70 -17.83
C ASP A 298 1.17 18.83 -17.04
N GLY A 299 1.77 17.71 -16.63
CA GLY A 299 2.99 17.65 -15.84
C GLY A 299 2.79 17.90 -14.33
N THR A 300 1.56 18.13 -13.86
CA THR A 300 1.26 18.45 -12.46
C THR A 300 0.63 17.29 -11.70
N ILE A 301 0.83 17.25 -10.38
CA ILE A 301 0.11 16.34 -9.50
C ILE A 301 -1.24 17.00 -9.16
N PRO A 302 -2.38 16.33 -9.43
CA PRO A 302 -3.70 16.86 -9.12
C PRO A 302 -3.88 17.22 -7.64
N GLU A 303 -4.57 18.32 -7.37
CA GLU A 303 -4.83 18.80 -5.99
C GLU A 303 -5.55 17.75 -5.13
N GLU A 304 -6.39 16.91 -5.75
CA GLU A 304 -7.09 15.81 -5.06
C GLU A 304 -6.15 14.83 -4.35
N GLU A 305 -4.90 14.68 -4.80
CA GLU A 305 -3.96 13.75 -4.17
C GLU A 305 -3.46 14.26 -2.82
N LYS A 306 -3.54 15.57 -2.54
CA LYS A 306 -3.21 16.12 -1.21
C LYS A 306 -4.19 15.66 -0.13
N ALA A 307 -5.40 15.27 -0.53
CA ALA A 307 -6.39 14.70 0.38
C ALA A 307 -6.15 13.20 0.66
N TYR A 308 -5.18 12.57 -0.02
CA TYR A 308 -4.85 11.17 0.26
C TYR A 308 -4.10 11.04 1.57
N ILE A 309 -4.72 10.34 2.51
CA ILE A 309 -4.17 10.11 3.84
C ILE A 309 -3.36 8.81 3.84
N PHE A 310 -2.12 8.88 4.29
CA PHE A 310 -1.24 7.73 4.44
C PHE A 310 -0.92 7.52 5.91
N ASP A 311 -1.23 6.33 6.41
CA ASP A 311 -0.90 5.92 7.78
C ASP A 311 -0.09 4.62 7.71
N SER A 312 1.12 4.73 7.15
CA SER A 312 2.02 3.59 6.96
C SER A 312 2.54 3.04 8.29
N GLU A 313 2.64 3.89 9.31
CA GLU A 313 3.25 3.53 10.59
C GLU A 313 2.34 2.59 11.39
N ASN A 314 1.01 2.78 11.34
CA ASN A 314 0.04 1.96 12.08
C ASN A 314 -0.41 0.67 11.35
N ILE A 315 0.15 0.33 10.18
CA ILE A 315 -0.21 -0.90 9.46
C ILE A 315 0.18 -2.15 10.26
N ASP A 316 -0.75 -3.06 10.54
CA ASP A 316 -0.46 -4.36 11.20
C ASP A 316 0.17 -4.24 12.61
N ILE A 317 0.08 -3.09 13.29
CA ILE A 317 0.42 -3.02 14.71
C ILE A 317 -0.70 -3.74 15.49
N LYS A 318 -0.45 -5.02 15.81
CA LYS A 318 -1.31 -5.85 16.67
C LYS A 318 -1.66 -5.10 17.96
N ASP A 319 -2.95 -4.82 18.13
CA ASP A 319 -3.65 -4.42 19.36
C ASP A 319 -2.75 -4.15 20.60
N THR A 320 -2.10 -2.99 20.63
CA THR A 320 -1.99 -2.22 21.88
C THR A 320 -2.99 -1.07 21.94
N TYR A 321 -3.81 -0.91 20.89
CA TYR A 321 -4.99 -0.06 20.91
C TYR A 321 -6.16 -0.87 20.37
N THR A 322 -6.90 -1.49 21.30
CA THR A 322 -8.21 -2.09 21.08
C THR A 322 -9.05 -1.25 20.11
N TYR A 323 -9.18 -1.69 18.86
CA TYR A 323 -10.22 -1.20 17.95
C TYR A 323 -11.56 -1.86 18.30
N ALA A 324 -12.02 -1.58 19.51
CA ALA A 324 -13.37 -1.86 19.98
C ALA A 324 -14.08 -0.53 20.21
N SER A 325 -14.95 -0.15 19.29
CA SER A 325 -16.16 0.66 19.55
C SER A 325 -16.00 1.91 20.44
N SER A 326 -14.93 2.69 20.27
CA SER A 326 -14.85 4.06 20.80
C SER A 326 -14.38 5.01 19.70
N PRO A 327 -14.93 6.23 19.62
CA PRO A 327 -14.40 7.21 18.70
C PRO A 327 -12.95 7.55 19.09
N GLU A 328 -12.09 7.64 18.08
CA GLU A 328 -10.98 8.60 18.06
C GLU A 328 -9.76 8.35 18.96
N LYS A 329 -8.88 7.43 18.54
CA LYS A 329 -7.44 7.51 18.84
C LYS A 329 -6.64 7.46 17.54
N LEU A 330 -6.72 8.54 16.76
CA LEU A 330 -5.85 8.72 15.60
C LEU A 330 -4.49 9.24 16.06
N SER A 331 -3.40 8.67 15.55
CA SER A 331 -2.03 9.14 15.82
C SER A 331 -1.27 9.23 14.51
N ILE A 332 -0.71 10.40 14.21
CA ILE A 332 -0.12 10.73 12.91
C ILE A 332 1.22 11.44 13.14
N ARG A 333 2.27 11.02 12.44
CA ARG A 333 3.58 11.66 12.51
C ARG A 333 3.55 13.10 11.96
N ALA A 334 4.31 13.98 12.59
CA ALA A 334 4.54 15.32 12.08
C ALA A 334 5.08 15.32 10.64
N GLY A 335 4.63 16.27 9.83
CA GLY A 335 4.89 16.34 8.40
C GLY A 335 3.85 15.60 7.54
N GLN A 336 2.99 14.78 8.14
CA GLN A 336 1.87 14.13 7.43
C GLN A 336 0.60 14.99 7.44
N VAL A 337 -0.31 14.70 6.52
CA VAL A 337 -1.60 15.39 6.38
C VAL A 337 -2.54 14.97 7.51
N CYS A 338 -3.15 15.96 8.16
CA CYS A 338 -4.16 15.79 9.19
C CYS A 338 -5.37 15.05 8.59
N PRO A 339 -5.68 13.84 9.08
CA PRO A 339 -6.71 12.99 8.50
C PRO A 339 -8.12 13.39 8.90
N LYS A 340 -8.27 14.20 9.95
CA LYS A 340 -9.58 14.61 10.47
C LYS A 340 -9.48 15.95 11.19
N SER A 341 -10.43 16.83 10.89
CA SER A 341 -10.58 18.11 11.59
C SER A 341 -10.89 17.89 13.07
N GLY A 342 -10.17 18.57 13.95
CA GLY A 342 -10.35 18.43 15.40
C GLY A 342 -9.12 18.90 16.17
N TYR A 343 -9.14 18.71 17.47
CA TYR A 343 -7.99 18.98 18.32
C TYR A 343 -7.01 17.82 18.28
N TRP A 344 -5.74 18.16 18.12
CA TRP A 344 -4.64 17.22 18.22
C TRP A 344 -3.61 17.74 19.22
N PHE A 345 -2.90 16.85 19.89
CA PHE A 345 -1.80 17.18 20.78
C PHE A 345 -0.59 16.29 20.48
N THR A 346 0.59 16.72 20.89
CA THR A 346 1.81 15.91 20.86
C THR A 346 2.47 15.88 22.23
N VAL A 347 3.01 14.72 22.60
CA VAL A 347 3.83 14.58 23.83
C VAL A 347 5.19 15.27 23.70
N ALA A 348 5.61 15.62 22.48
CA ALA A 348 6.88 16.29 22.22
C ALA A 348 6.88 17.78 22.61
N GLN A 349 5.74 18.34 23.01
CA GLN A 349 5.65 19.72 23.47
C GLN A 349 4.54 19.85 24.52
N GLU A 350 4.84 20.46 25.65
CA GLU A 350 3.83 20.79 26.66
C GLU A 350 2.80 21.78 26.11
N ASN A 351 1.53 21.59 26.47
CA ASN A 351 0.41 22.41 26.02
C ASN A 351 0.30 22.53 24.49
N SER A 352 0.65 21.46 23.79
CA SER A 352 0.62 21.39 22.32
C SER A 352 -0.77 21.22 21.71
N ARG A 353 -1.81 20.98 22.52
CA ARG A 353 -3.17 20.77 22.05
C ARG A 353 -3.62 21.96 21.20
N GLN A 354 -3.89 21.72 19.93
CA GLN A 354 -4.35 22.72 19.00
C GLN A 354 -5.30 22.12 17.96
N TYR A 355 -6.15 22.96 17.40
CA TYR A 355 -7.09 22.54 16.37
C TYR A 355 -6.40 22.51 15.01
N PHE A 356 -6.54 21.39 14.31
CA PHE A 356 -6.15 21.26 12.91
C PHE A 356 -7.37 20.96 12.07
N LYS A 357 -7.40 21.51 10.85
CA LYS A 357 -8.36 21.12 9.84
C LYS A 357 -7.84 19.92 9.08
N GLN A 358 -8.75 19.04 8.66
CA GLN A 358 -8.41 18.00 7.71
C GLN A 358 -7.73 18.60 6.47
N GLY A 359 -6.66 17.95 6.01
CA GLY A 359 -5.85 18.44 4.89
C GLY A 359 -4.67 19.33 5.29
N GLU A 360 -4.61 19.84 6.53
CA GLU A 360 -3.45 20.60 7.01
C GLU A 360 -2.28 19.67 7.32
N VAL A 361 -1.04 20.10 7.06
CA VAL A 361 0.16 19.35 7.43
C VAL A 361 0.44 19.54 8.92
N LEU A 362 0.52 18.45 9.67
CA LEU A 362 0.83 18.49 11.09
C LEU A 362 2.29 18.96 11.31
N PRO A 363 2.56 19.94 12.18
CA PRO A 363 3.86 20.60 12.24
C PRO A 363 4.91 19.76 12.96
N GLU A 364 6.16 19.88 12.49
CA GLU A 364 7.33 19.39 13.22
C GLU A 364 7.68 20.31 14.39
N ILE A 365 8.02 19.71 15.54
CA ILE A 365 8.51 20.45 16.71
C ILE A 365 10.04 20.44 16.68
N LYS A 366 10.63 21.53 16.20
CA LYS A 366 12.08 21.65 15.92
C LYS A 366 12.99 21.75 17.16
N ASN A 367 12.42 21.85 18.37
CA ASN A 367 13.18 22.12 19.60
C ASN A 367 13.53 20.86 20.41
N GLN A 368 13.53 19.67 19.80
CA GLN A 368 13.79 18.41 20.51
C GLN A 368 14.88 17.59 19.79
N ASP A 369 15.93 17.23 20.52
CA ASP A 369 17.02 16.34 20.07
C ASP A 369 16.64 14.84 20.15
N TRP A 370 15.39 14.51 20.48
CA TRP A 370 14.94 13.14 20.75
C TRP A 370 13.69 12.77 19.94
N GLY A 371 13.90 11.98 18.89
CA GLY A 371 12.86 11.17 18.26
C GLY A 371 11.92 11.87 17.25
N GLU A 372 11.10 11.06 16.60
CA GLU A 372 10.06 11.50 15.68
C GLU A 372 8.85 12.04 16.46
N VAL A 373 8.26 13.15 16.00
CA VAL A 373 7.10 13.79 16.66
C VAL A 373 5.81 13.16 16.13
N TYR A 374 4.92 12.75 17.04
CA TYR A 374 3.58 12.24 16.72
C TYR A 374 2.50 13.12 17.32
N TRP A 375 1.48 13.41 16.52
CA TRP A 375 0.26 14.12 16.88
C TRP A 375 -0.88 13.11 17.11
N GLN A 376 -1.56 13.23 18.23
CA GLN A 376 -2.67 12.38 18.66
C GLN A 376 -3.96 13.19 18.68
N PHE A 377 -5.02 12.63 18.10
CA PHE A 377 -6.34 13.26 18.06
C PHE A 377 -7.01 13.21 19.44
N ASP A 378 -7.66 14.30 19.82
CA ASP A 378 -8.20 14.58 21.16
C ASP A 378 -9.66 15.07 21.16
N GLY A 379 -10.38 14.86 20.05
CA GLY A 379 -11.80 15.24 19.93
C GLY A 379 -12.06 16.40 18.97
N GLU A 380 -13.32 16.64 18.66
CA GLU A 380 -13.77 17.79 17.88
C GLU A 380 -13.97 19.07 18.73
N GLU A 381 -13.99 18.95 20.07
CA GLU A 381 -14.22 20.03 21.04
C GLU A 381 -13.07 20.22 22.04
#